data_AF-A0A5E4NZS9-F1
#
_entry.id   AF-A0A5E4NZS9-F1
#
_cell.length_a   1.000
_cell.length_b   1.000
_cell.length_c   1.000
_cell.angle_alpha   90.00
_cell.angle_beta   90.00
_cell.angle_gamma   90.00
#
_symmetry.space_group_name_H-M   'P 1'
#
loop_
_entity.id
_entity.type
_entity.pdbx_description
1 polymer ?
#
loop_
_entity_poly.entity_id
_entity_poly.type
_entity_poly.pdbx_seq_one_letter_code
_entity_poly.pdbx_strand_id
1 'polypeptide(L)'
;MRLSFVGVKAKEVNQCGQWPRDLGSGSSIDGWENEPYWNLGCSTQQMIAAQTSDPRDLVSPRGEERPDTEIRDRAITQVRSGSDPNTGWSVKNSNIGTVGGGG
;
A
#
# COMPACT_ATOMS: atom_id res chain seq x y z
N MET A 1 10.86 -25.72 -17.84
CA MET A 1 11.55 -24.42 -17.71
C MET A 1 11.17 -23.80 -16.37
N ARG A 2 12.15 -23.23 -15.65
CA ARG A 2 11.93 -22.58 -14.35
C ARG A 2 12.30 -21.11 -14.53
N LEU A 3 11.34 -20.22 -14.35
CA LEU A 3 11.55 -18.77 -14.46
C LEU A 3 11.91 -18.24 -13.08
N SER A 4 13.00 -17.47 -12.99
CA SER A 4 13.38 -16.72 -11.80
C SER A 4 13.43 -15.24 -12.16
N PHE A 5 12.79 -14.40 -11.35
CA PHE A 5 12.78 -12.95 -11.53
C PHE A 5 13.47 -12.28 -10.34
N VAL A 6 14.14 -11.16 -10.59
CA VAL A 6 14.69 -10.31 -9.54
C VAL A 6 13.56 -9.43 -9.00
N GLY A 7 13.21 -9.60 -7.73
CA GLY A 7 12.21 -8.78 -7.03
C GLY A 7 12.88 -7.71 -6.15
N VAL A 8 12.29 -6.51 -6.11
CA VAL A 8 12.67 -5.45 -5.17
C VAL A 8 11.59 -5.38 -4.10
N LYS A 9 11.99 -5.34 -2.82
CA LYS A 9 11.07 -5.23 -1.68
C LYS A 9 11.34 -3.96 -0.90
N ALA A 10 10.30 -3.19 -0.60
CA ALA A 10 10.40 -2.07 0.31
C ALA A 10 10.64 -2.58 1.74
N LYS A 11 11.68 -2.07 2.40
CA LYS A 11 12.01 -2.39 3.79
C LYS A 11 12.73 -1.21 4.44
N GLU A 12 12.48 -0.97 5.72
CA GLU A 12 13.28 -0.06 6.54
C GLU A 12 14.67 -0.65 6.84
N VAL A 13 15.62 0.21 7.17
CA VAL A 13 17.03 -0.11 7.42
C VAL A 13 17.24 -0.69 8.83
N ASN A 14 16.38 -0.33 9.79
CA ASN A 14 16.34 -0.74 11.19
C ASN A 14 15.02 -1.46 11.54
N GLN A 15 14.84 -1.81 12.82
CA GLN A 15 13.56 -2.30 13.34
C GLN A 15 12.73 -1.12 13.83
N CYS A 16 11.56 -0.87 13.22
CA CYS A 16 10.55 0.05 13.78
C CYS A 16 9.49 -0.70 14.59
N GLY A 17 8.65 0.07 15.29
CA GLY A 17 7.57 -0.47 16.13
C GLY A 17 7.94 -0.54 17.61
N GLN A 18 9.09 0.01 18.01
CA GLN A 18 9.42 0.21 19.42
C GLN A 18 8.72 1.46 19.95
N TRP A 19 7.99 1.30 21.04
CA TRP A 19 7.28 2.37 21.72
C TRP A 19 7.73 2.36 23.19
N PRO A 20 8.79 3.13 23.54
CA PRO A 20 9.30 3.17 24.92
C PRO A 20 8.29 3.72 25.93
N ARG A 21 7.28 4.45 25.43
CA ARG A 21 6.14 5.02 26.14
C ARG A 21 4.89 4.84 25.31
N ASP A 22 3.75 4.66 25.95
CA ASP A 22 2.46 4.55 25.26
C ASP A 22 2.09 5.87 24.57
N LEU A 23 1.42 5.79 23.43
CA LEU A 23 0.92 6.95 22.70
C LEU A 23 -0.37 7.52 23.28
N GLY A 24 -1.09 6.71 24.06
CA GLY A 24 -2.36 7.09 24.66
C GLY A 24 -2.15 7.80 26.00
N SER A 25 -3.11 8.64 26.38
CA SER A 25 -3.17 9.31 27.69
C SER A 25 -3.41 8.38 28.88
N GLY A 26 -3.21 7.06 28.71
CA GLY A 26 -3.57 6.04 29.69
C GLY A 26 -2.53 5.86 30.80
N SER A 27 -1.26 6.14 30.51
CA SER A 27 -0.13 5.87 31.42
C SER A 27 0.73 7.11 31.74
N SER A 28 0.58 8.22 30.99
CA SER A 28 1.30 9.48 31.24
C SER A 28 0.62 10.67 30.54
N ILE A 29 1.07 11.89 30.87
CA ILE A 29 0.69 13.13 30.16
C ILE A 29 1.62 13.44 28.97
N ASP A 30 2.72 12.70 28.79
CA ASP A 30 3.71 12.92 27.73
C ASP A 30 3.09 12.87 26.32
N GLY A 31 2.01 12.11 26.12
CA GLY A 31 1.27 12.04 24.86
C GLY A 31 0.38 13.25 24.55
N TRP A 32 0.33 14.26 25.44
CA TRP A 32 -0.50 15.46 25.29
C TRP A 32 0.27 16.59 24.60
N GLU A 33 1.57 16.42 24.41
CA GLU A 33 2.42 17.36 23.71
C GLU A 33 2.19 17.26 22.20
N ASN A 34 2.15 18.40 21.50
CA ASN A 34 2.06 18.43 20.04
C ASN A 34 3.44 18.20 19.40
N GLU A 35 4.11 17.13 19.82
CA GLU A 35 5.42 16.73 19.33
C GLU A 35 5.36 15.38 18.61
N PRO A 36 6.24 15.14 17.63
CA PRO A 36 6.38 13.83 17.01
C PRO A 36 6.70 12.74 18.04
N TYR A 37 6.03 11.59 17.93
CA TYR A 37 6.37 10.43 18.73
C TYR A 37 7.80 9.94 18.46
N TRP A 38 8.40 9.26 19.44
CA TRP A 38 9.79 8.80 19.39
C TRP A 38 10.17 8.06 18.09
N ASN A 39 9.29 7.20 17.56
CA ASN A 39 9.55 6.46 16.32
C ASN A 39 8.80 6.98 15.09
N LEU A 40 8.14 8.15 15.13
CA LEU A 40 7.14 8.53 14.11
C LEU A 40 7.67 8.35 12.69
N GLY A 41 8.87 8.86 12.39
CA GLY A 41 9.44 8.72 11.05
C GLY A 41 9.65 7.26 10.61
N CYS A 42 10.21 6.44 11.50
CA CYS A 42 10.47 5.02 11.26
C CYS A 42 9.16 4.25 11.06
N SER A 43 8.20 4.41 12.00
CA SER A 43 6.91 3.72 11.96
C SER A 43 6.10 4.11 10.73
N THR A 44 6.09 5.39 10.35
CA THR A 44 5.47 5.86 9.10
C THR A 44 6.12 5.21 7.87
N GLN A 45 7.45 5.16 7.79
CA GLN A 45 8.15 4.55 6.65
C GLN A 45 7.88 3.05 6.52
N GLN A 46 7.83 2.32 7.64
CA GLN A 46 7.44 0.90 7.62
C GLN A 46 6.00 0.69 7.18
N MET A 47 5.07 1.54 7.61
CA MET A 47 3.67 1.44 7.19
C MET A 47 3.51 1.69 5.68
N ILE A 48 4.27 2.63 5.12
CA ILE A 48 4.29 2.85 3.67
C ILE A 48 4.90 1.63 2.97
N ALA A 49 6.03 1.12 3.45
CA ALA A 49 6.70 -0.05 2.88
C ALA A 49 5.82 -1.31 2.91
N ALA A 50 5.04 -1.52 3.97
CA ALA A 50 4.13 -2.67 4.12
C ALA A 50 2.94 -2.61 3.16
N GLN A 51 2.48 -1.40 2.80
CA GLN A 51 1.39 -1.20 1.85
C GLN A 51 1.85 -1.13 0.39
N THR A 52 3.16 -0.98 0.16
CA THR A 52 3.72 -0.84 -1.19
C THR A 52 3.92 -2.21 -1.83
N SER A 53 3.22 -2.46 -2.95
CA SER A 53 3.36 -3.71 -3.71
C SER A 53 4.65 -3.77 -4.52
N ASP A 54 4.99 -2.70 -5.24
CA ASP A 54 6.24 -2.56 -6.00
C ASP A 54 6.89 -1.20 -5.67
N PRO A 55 8.06 -1.16 -5.01
CA PRO A 55 8.71 0.10 -4.64
C PRO A 55 9.11 0.97 -5.84
N ARG A 56 9.22 0.39 -7.05
CA ARG A 56 9.57 1.15 -8.26
C ARG A 56 8.47 2.11 -8.68
N ASP A 57 7.22 1.85 -8.29
CA ASP A 57 6.07 2.70 -8.56
C ASP A 57 6.19 4.08 -7.89
N LEU A 58 7.02 4.21 -6.84
CA LEU A 58 7.29 5.48 -6.16
C LEU A 58 8.37 6.33 -6.85
N VAL A 59 9.23 5.70 -7.66
CA VAL A 59 10.39 6.36 -8.28
C VAL A 59 10.08 6.78 -9.70
N SER A 60 9.28 6.00 -10.43
CA SER A 60 8.88 6.29 -11.79
C SER A 60 7.38 6.07 -11.96
N PRO A 61 6.67 6.92 -12.74
CA PRO A 61 5.37 6.54 -13.24
C PRO A 61 5.50 5.23 -14.01
N ARG A 62 4.46 4.38 -13.91
CA ARG A 62 4.31 3.21 -14.79
C ARG A 62 4.44 3.69 -16.24
N GLY A 63 5.12 2.92 -17.08
CA GLY A 63 5.16 3.19 -18.52
C GLY A 63 3.73 3.32 -19.06
N GLU A 64 3.48 4.36 -19.84
CA GLU A 64 2.18 4.52 -20.51
C GLU A 64 2.08 3.46 -21.60
N GLU A 65 1.07 2.60 -21.50
CA GLU A 65 0.71 1.67 -22.56
C GLU A 65 -0.39 2.29 -23.42
N ARG A 66 -0.49 1.86 -24.68
CA ARG A 66 -1.59 2.30 -25.55
C ARG A 66 -2.94 2.03 -24.86
N PRO A 67 -3.92 2.94 -24.98
CA PRO A 67 -5.24 2.68 -24.47
C PRO A 67 -5.80 1.38 -25.04
N ASP A 68 -6.38 0.54 -24.18
CA ASP A 68 -7.21 -0.57 -24.65
C ASP A 68 -8.48 0.02 -25.28
N THR A 69 -8.45 0.15 -26.61
CA THR A 69 -9.55 0.72 -27.39
C THR A 69 -10.81 -0.13 -27.29
N GLU A 70 -10.70 -1.45 -27.18
CA GLU A 70 -11.86 -2.35 -27.14
C GLU A 70 -12.63 -2.20 -25.83
N ILE A 71 -11.93 -2.23 -24.69
CA ILE A 71 -12.54 -2.03 -23.37
C ILE A 71 -13.16 -0.64 -23.29
N ARG A 72 -12.47 0.38 -23.80
CA ARG A 72 -12.97 1.77 -23.79
C ARG A 72 -14.22 1.93 -24.64
N ASP A 73 -14.25 1.40 -25.86
CA ASP A 73 -15.40 1.53 -26.75
C ASP A 73 -16.62 0.76 -26.23
N ARG A 74 -16.39 -0.43 -25.64
CA ARG A 74 -17.41 -1.18 -24.92
C ARG A 74 -17.99 -0.38 -23.75
N ALA A 75 -17.14 0.23 -22.93
CA ALA A 75 -17.57 1.04 -21.79
C ALA A 75 -18.39 2.27 -22.24
N ILE A 76 -17.90 2.97 -23.27
CA ILE A 76 -18.60 4.13 -23.86
C ILE A 76 -19.97 3.72 -24.39
N THR A 77 -20.05 2.58 -25.09
CA THR A 77 -21.32 2.06 -25.63
C THR A 77 -22.32 1.73 -24.51
N GLN A 78 -21.87 1.06 -23.44
CA GLN A 78 -22.72 0.75 -22.27
C GLN A 78 -23.23 2.02 -21.59
N VAL A 79 -22.37 3.02 -21.40
CA VAL A 79 -22.79 4.32 -20.85
C VAL A 79 -23.85 4.98 -21.74
N ARG A 80 -23.66 4.94 -23.07
CA ARG A 80 -24.62 5.50 -24.03
C ARG A 80 -25.96 4.75 -24.05
N SER A 81 -25.97 3.45 -23.76
CA SER A 81 -27.18 2.63 -23.69
C SER A 81 -27.82 2.60 -22.29
N GLY A 82 -27.29 3.35 -21.32
CA GLY A 82 -27.79 3.36 -19.93
C GLY A 82 -27.51 2.08 -19.15
N SER A 83 -26.53 1.29 -19.58
CA SER A 83 -26.08 0.05 -18.94
C SER A 83 -24.84 0.29 -18.08
N ASP A 84 -24.66 -0.47 -17.00
CA ASP A 84 -23.49 -0.38 -16.13
C ASP A 84 -22.21 -0.82 -16.88
N PRO A 85 -21.21 0.05 -17.07
CA PRO A 85 -19.96 -0.30 -17.76
C PRO A 85 -18.98 -1.10 -16.87
N ASN A 86 -19.33 -1.40 -15.61
CA ASN A 86 -18.43 -2.03 -14.66
C ASN A 86 -17.94 -3.41 -15.15
N THR A 87 -16.66 -3.65 -14.93
CA THR A 87 -16.04 -4.96 -15.05
C THR A 87 -16.33 -5.77 -13.80
N GLY A 88 -17.01 -6.91 -13.92
CA GLY A 88 -17.32 -7.82 -12.81
C GLY A 88 -16.09 -8.56 -12.27
N TRP A 89 -15.09 -7.82 -11.78
CA TRP A 89 -13.90 -8.41 -11.17
C TRP A 89 -14.25 -9.07 -9.84
N SER A 90 -14.04 -10.38 -9.77
CA SER A 90 -13.94 -11.08 -8.50
C SER A 90 -12.60 -10.73 -7.87
N VAL A 91 -12.62 -9.87 -6.84
CA VAL A 91 -11.42 -9.58 -6.06
C VAL A 91 -11.12 -10.79 -5.19
N LYS A 92 -10.06 -11.53 -5.51
CA LYS A 92 -9.45 -12.45 -4.54
C LYS A 92 -8.74 -11.59 -3.49
N ASN A 93 -9.42 -11.36 -2.38
CA ASN A 93 -8.88 -10.58 -1.28
C ASN A 93 -7.56 -11.23 -0.82
N SER A 94 -6.46 -10.49 -0.87
CA SER A 94 -5.21 -10.96 -0.29
C SER A 94 -5.32 -10.80 1.22
N ASN A 95 -5.04 -11.87 1.98
CA ASN A 95 -5.09 -11.82 3.44
C ASN A 95 -4.13 -10.73 3.94
N ILE A 96 -4.69 -9.60 4.39
CA ILE A 96 -3.93 -8.45 4.91
C ILE A 96 -3.32 -8.76 6.29
N GLY A 97 -3.68 -9.89 6.91
CA GLY A 97 -3.33 -10.25 8.28
C GLY A 97 -1.91 -10.78 8.52
N THR A 98 -0.99 -10.73 7.55
CA THR A 98 0.39 -11.27 7.71
C THR A 98 1.47 -10.18 7.74
N VAL A 99 1.10 -8.90 7.92
CA VAL A 99 2.06 -7.82 8.21
C VAL A 99 2.23 -7.66 9.72
N GLY A 100 2.77 -8.67 10.41
CA GLY A 100 3.02 -8.56 11.85
C GLY A 100 3.19 -9.89 12.56
N GLY A 101 4.30 -10.58 12.30
CA GLY A 101 4.65 -11.82 12.99
C GLY A 101 6.13 -12.10 12.79
N GLY A 102 6.97 -11.23 13.34
CA GLY A 102 8.42 -11.31 13.21
C GLY A 102 9.09 -10.61 14.38
N GLY A 103 9.04 -11.26 15.54
CA GLY A 103 9.78 -10.98 16.76
C GLY A 103 9.88 -12.27 17.54
#